data_AF-A0A412VWJ4-F1
#
_entry.id   AF-A0A412VWJ4-F1
#
_cell.length_a   1.000
_cell.length_b   1.000
_cell.length_c   1.000
_cell.angle_alpha   90.00
_cell.angle_beta   90.00
_cell.angle_gamma   90.00
#
_symmetry.space_group_name_H-M   'P 1'
#
loop_
_entity.id
_entity.type
_entity.pdbx_description
1 polymer ?
#
loop_
_entity_poly.entity_id
_entity_poly.type
_entity_poly.pdbx_seq_one_letter_code
_entity_poly.pdbx_strand_id
1 'polypeptide(L)'
;AMMYGLTYDGLNRFTGAVQKQKNGNTWSALAGDYVEKGLTYDRNGNLLILQRTAGGSVVDNLAYTYTGNQLTGLSESVRTAPSNDIYAPGNAESGSYSYDANGNLQNDSRRALLFDYNFLNLVSEVRTGSTVTAAYTWLADGTKLGVCNGSGSDGFEYVGSLIYRKSGGSLQLSEALFGEGVIRLNDNGTQEVNYFLTDHLGSVRVIVDGAGTVKECNDYYPFGARHIRSDYAQSTNRWKYNGKELQTTGELGYLDYGARMYDTGLGRWFSADPEAENNLSRSPYHFSGNNPLL
;
A
#
# COMPACT_ATOMS: atom_id res chain seq x y z
N ALA A 1 1.86 5.94 -28.45
CA ALA A 1 0.98 5.10 -27.60
C ALA A 1 1.85 4.21 -26.72
N MET A 2 1.38 3.91 -25.50
CA MET A 2 2.03 2.99 -24.56
C MET A 2 1.05 1.88 -24.19
N MET A 3 1.55 0.71 -23.81
CA MET A 3 0.75 -0.39 -23.28
C MET A 3 1.55 -1.22 -22.28
N TYR A 4 0.85 -1.99 -21.46
CA TYR A 4 1.43 -3.04 -20.64
C TYR A 4 1.08 -4.41 -21.23
N GLY A 5 2.09 -5.27 -21.36
CA GLY A 5 1.91 -6.71 -21.56
C GLY A 5 2.04 -7.40 -20.20
N LEU A 6 1.13 -8.31 -19.89
CA LEU A 6 1.04 -8.98 -18.59
C LEU A 6 1.25 -10.48 -18.79
N THR A 7 2.01 -11.11 -17.90
CA THR A 7 2.24 -12.56 -17.92
C THR A 7 1.66 -13.20 -16.67
N TYR A 8 1.16 -14.42 -16.84
CA TYR A 8 0.58 -15.22 -15.76
C TYR A 8 1.12 -16.65 -15.83
N ASP A 9 1.09 -17.36 -14.71
CA ASP A 9 1.34 -18.80 -14.69
C ASP A 9 0.07 -19.61 -14.98
N GLY A 10 0.19 -20.95 -15.00
CA GLY A 10 -0.94 -21.85 -15.29
C GLY A 10 -2.06 -21.84 -14.24
N LEU A 11 -1.89 -21.14 -13.11
CA LEU A 11 -2.91 -20.95 -12.07
C LEU A 11 -3.48 -19.52 -12.08
N ASN A 12 -3.25 -18.76 -13.15
CA ASN A 12 -3.65 -17.36 -13.32
C ASN A 12 -3.07 -16.40 -12.28
N ARG A 13 -1.88 -16.71 -11.74
CA ARG A 13 -1.15 -15.80 -10.84
C ARG A 13 -0.24 -14.92 -11.68
N PHE A 14 -0.19 -13.63 -11.37
CA PHE A 14 0.60 -12.64 -12.09
C PHE A 14 2.10 -12.92 -11.94
N THR A 15 2.85 -13.06 -13.03
CA THR A 15 4.29 -13.37 -13.00
C THR A 15 5.16 -12.20 -13.44
N GLY A 16 4.57 -11.18 -14.07
CA GLY A 16 5.31 -10.00 -14.46
C GLY A 16 4.65 -9.17 -15.55
N ALA A 17 5.20 -7.99 -15.77
CA ALA A 17 4.78 -7.06 -16.80
C ALA A 17 5.95 -6.62 -17.68
N VAL A 18 5.62 -6.22 -18.91
CA VAL A 18 6.52 -5.51 -19.82
C VAL A 18 5.79 -4.26 -20.31
N GLN A 19 6.39 -3.09 -20.10
CA GLN A 19 5.88 -1.85 -20.68
C GLN A 19 6.40 -1.72 -22.11
N LYS A 20 5.50 -1.41 -23.06
CA LYS A 20 5.83 -1.26 -24.48
C LYS A 20 5.44 0.11 -25.00
N GLN A 21 6.24 0.64 -25.92
CA GLN A 21 5.97 1.88 -26.65
C GLN A 21 5.85 1.58 -28.15
N LYS A 22 4.87 2.22 -28.80
CA LYS A 22 4.68 2.11 -30.25
C LYS A 22 5.57 3.11 -30.98
N ASN A 23 6.38 2.63 -31.91
CA ASN A 23 7.13 3.45 -32.86
C ASN A 23 6.81 2.98 -34.30
N GLY A 24 6.17 3.83 -35.09
CA GLY A 24 5.57 3.42 -36.37
C GLY A 24 4.56 2.29 -36.16
N ASN A 25 4.80 1.14 -36.78
CA ASN A 25 3.97 -0.07 -36.67
C ASN A 25 4.49 -1.11 -35.68
N THR A 26 5.61 -0.83 -34.99
CA THR A 26 6.27 -1.78 -34.08
C THR A 26 6.03 -1.41 -32.63
N TRP A 27 5.80 -2.42 -31.79
CA TRP A 27 5.82 -2.29 -30.34
C TRP A 27 7.13 -2.84 -29.79
N SER A 28 7.93 -1.98 -29.17
CA SER A 28 9.18 -2.36 -28.50
C SER A 28 9.04 -2.20 -26.99
N ALA A 29 9.82 -2.97 -26.22
CA ALA A 29 9.93 -2.75 -24.79
C ALA A 29 10.42 -1.32 -24.52
N LEU A 30 9.83 -0.66 -23.53
CA LEU A 30 10.25 0.66 -23.09
C LEU A 30 11.50 0.52 -22.23
N ALA A 31 12.58 1.24 -22.56
CA ALA A 31 13.81 1.16 -21.78
C ALA A 31 13.64 1.75 -20.37
N GLY A 32 12.94 2.88 -20.24
CA GLY A 32 12.64 3.54 -18.97
C GLY A 32 11.38 3.01 -18.30
N ASP A 33 11.23 1.69 -18.20
CA ASP A 33 10.01 1.06 -17.71
C ASP A 33 9.81 1.20 -16.20
N TYR A 34 8.55 1.06 -15.80
CA TYR A 34 8.12 0.85 -14.42
C TYR A 34 7.29 -0.43 -14.37
N VAL A 35 7.90 -1.55 -14.00
CA VAL A 35 7.25 -2.87 -13.95
C VAL A 35 7.59 -3.68 -12.72
N GLU A 36 6.65 -4.52 -12.30
CA GLU A 36 6.90 -5.71 -11.48
C GLU A 36 7.14 -6.90 -12.40
N LYS A 37 8.20 -7.69 -12.17
CA LYS A 37 8.57 -8.82 -13.02
C LYS A 37 9.31 -9.91 -12.26
N GLY A 38 9.39 -11.09 -12.87
CA GLY A 38 10.11 -12.24 -12.30
C GLY A 38 9.42 -12.83 -11.08
N LEU A 39 8.11 -12.60 -10.91
CA LEU A 39 7.38 -13.07 -9.75
C LEU A 39 7.25 -14.59 -9.82
N THR A 40 7.57 -15.24 -8.70
CA THR A 40 7.41 -16.68 -8.53
C THR A 40 6.64 -16.96 -7.24
N TYR A 41 6.06 -18.15 -7.15
CA TYR A 41 5.22 -18.51 -6.03
C TYR A 41 5.50 -19.95 -5.61
N ASP A 42 5.34 -20.24 -4.31
CA ASP A 42 5.30 -21.61 -3.83
C ASP A 42 3.95 -22.29 -4.16
N ARG A 43 3.78 -23.52 -3.68
CA ARG A 43 2.56 -24.32 -3.88
C ARG A 43 1.34 -23.78 -3.15
N ASN A 44 1.54 -23.03 -2.06
CA ASN A 44 0.45 -22.40 -1.30
C ASN A 44 0.10 -21.01 -1.86
N GLY A 45 0.84 -20.53 -2.87
CA GLY A 45 0.67 -19.20 -3.43
C GLY A 45 1.34 -18.11 -2.62
N ASN A 46 2.33 -18.43 -1.78
CA ASN A 46 3.19 -17.41 -1.22
C ASN A 46 4.16 -16.89 -2.30
N LEU A 47 4.25 -15.58 -2.44
CA LEU A 47 5.22 -14.91 -3.30
C LEU A 47 6.65 -15.26 -2.87
N LEU A 48 7.51 -15.78 -3.75
CA LEU A 48 8.87 -16.20 -3.43
C LEU A 48 9.93 -15.20 -3.91
N ILE A 49 9.69 -14.59 -5.06
CA ILE A 49 10.57 -13.59 -5.68
C ILE A 49 9.70 -12.46 -6.22
N LEU A 50 10.16 -11.22 -6.12
CA LEU A 50 9.58 -10.05 -6.78
C LEU A 50 10.71 -9.09 -7.19
N GLN A 51 10.74 -8.66 -8.44
CA GLN A 51 11.60 -7.56 -8.88
C GLN A 51 10.79 -6.37 -9.33
N ARG A 52 11.26 -5.16 -9.02
CA ARG A 52 10.73 -3.91 -9.56
C ARG A 52 11.78 -3.17 -10.36
N THR A 53 11.36 -2.61 -11.49
CA THR A 53 12.13 -1.56 -12.17
C THR A 53 11.44 -0.22 -12.03
N ALA A 54 12.23 0.85 -11.92
CA ALA A 54 11.76 2.22 -11.98
C ALA A 54 12.69 3.03 -12.89
N GLY A 55 12.13 3.59 -13.97
CA GLY A 55 12.92 4.27 -15.00
C GLY A 55 13.92 3.35 -15.70
N GLY A 56 13.62 2.05 -15.81
CA GLY A 56 14.48 1.05 -16.44
C GLY A 56 15.54 0.41 -15.54
N SER A 57 15.78 0.97 -14.36
CA SER A 57 16.72 0.42 -13.38
C SER A 57 16.00 -0.49 -12.40
N VAL A 58 16.60 -1.63 -12.05
CA VAL A 58 16.08 -2.49 -10.97
C VAL A 58 16.25 -1.73 -9.64
N VAL A 59 15.15 -1.53 -8.92
CA VAL A 59 15.11 -0.84 -7.62
C VAL A 59 14.83 -1.80 -6.47
N ASP A 60 14.03 -2.84 -6.70
CA ASP A 60 13.81 -3.92 -5.74
C ASP A 60 14.14 -5.27 -6.38
N ASN A 61 14.74 -6.16 -5.60
CA ASN A 61 14.93 -7.58 -5.89
C ASN A 61 14.73 -8.39 -4.60
N LEU A 62 13.45 -8.61 -4.31
CA LEU A 62 12.97 -9.21 -3.08
C LEU A 62 12.92 -10.73 -3.20
N ALA A 63 13.44 -11.41 -2.17
CA ALA A 63 13.28 -12.85 -1.98
C ALA A 63 12.67 -13.14 -0.61
N TYR A 64 11.62 -13.97 -0.59
CA TYR A 64 10.78 -14.17 0.58
C TYR A 64 10.98 -15.57 1.15
N THR A 65 11.03 -15.69 2.48
CA THR A 65 11.15 -16.94 3.22
C THR A 65 9.97 -17.09 4.18
N TYR A 66 9.42 -18.30 4.28
CA TYR A 66 8.20 -18.57 5.03
C TYR A 66 8.35 -19.72 6.02
N THR A 67 7.61 -19.63 7.13
CA THR A 67 7.20 -20.79 7.92
C THR A 67 5.69 -20.96 7.74
N GLY A 68 5.28 -22.05 7.08
CA GLY A 68 3.90 -22.16 6.60
C GLY A 68 3.59 -21.04 5.61
N ASN A 69 2.62 -20.17 5.93
CA ASN A 69 2.24 -19.02 5.11
C ASN A 69 2.68 -17.67 5.70
N GLN A 70 3.34 -17.69 6.86
CA GLN A 70 3.86 -16.52 7.57
C GLN A 70 5.24 -16.16 7.05
N LEU A 71 5.42 -14.90 6.63
CA LEU A 71 6.71 -14.39 6.17
C LEU A 71 7.67 -14.36 7.35
N THR A 72 8.79 -15.05 7.31
CA THR A 72 9.78 -15.03 8.41
C THR A 72 11.05 -14.31 8.03
N GLY A 73 11.32 -14.18 6.74
CA GLY A 73 12.48 -13.47 6.22
C GLY A 73 12.22 -12.83 4.87
N LEU A 74 12.87 -11.70 4.65
CA LEU A 74 12.92 -11.00 3.36
C LEU A 74 14.38 -10.66 3.07
N SER A 75 14.89 -11.02 1.90
CA SER A 75 16.16 -10.53 1.36
C SER A 75 15.89 -9.48 0.28
N GLU A 76 16.69 -8.43 0.22
CA GLU A 76 16.65 -7.39 -0.83
C GLU A 76 18.08 -7.25 -1.36
N SER A 77 18.33 -7.74 -2.57
CA SER A 77 19.67 -7.80 -3.15
C SER A 77 20.12 -6.49 -3.84
N VAL A 78 19.19 -5.59 -4.18
CA VAL A 78 19.47 -4.20 -4.54
C VAL A 78 19.79 -3.43 -3.27
N ARG A 79 21.09 -3.29 -2.99
CA ARG A 79 21.59 -2.63 -1.76
C ARG A 79 21.82 -1.12 -1.90
N THR A 80 21.32 -0.54 -2.98
CA THR A 80 21.30 0.92 -3.21
C THR A 80 19.91 1.43 -2.93
N ALA A 81 19.78 2.59 -2.28
CA ALA A 81 18.49 3.26 -2.08
C ALA A 81 18.37 4.45 -3.04
N PRO A 82 18.10 4.23 -4.35
CA PRO A 82 17.89 5.33 -5.28
C PRO A 82 16.65 6.15 -4.88
N SER A 83 16.54 7.38 -5.38
CA SER A 83 15.43 8.28 -5.01
C SER A 83 14.04 7.77 -5.40
N ASN A 84 13.96 6.79 -6.29
CA ASN A 84 12.75 6.15 -6.78
C ASN A 84 12.51 4.74 -6.22
N ASP A 85 13.23 4.39 -5.16
CA ASP A 85 13.13 3.10 -4.47
C ASP A 85 11.78 2.93 -3.77
N ILE A 86 11.18 1.75 -3.90
CA ILE A 86 9.87 1.42 -3.33
C ILE A 86 10.03 0.75 -1.98
N TYR A 87 11.03 -0.13 -1.86
CA TYR A 87 11.29 -0.86 -0.64
C TYR A 87 12.72 -0.64 -0.18
N ALA A 88 12.90 0.32 0.73
CA ALA A 88 14.20 0.68 1.25
C ALA A 88 15.02 -0.56 1.70
N PRO A 89 16.27 -0.71 1.24
CA PRO A 89 17.07 -1.89 1.53
C PRO A 89 17.40 -2.04 3.02
N GLY A 90 17.41 -0.95 3.77
CA GLY A 90 17.86 -0.90 5.17
C GLY A 90 19.37 -1.17 5.30
N ASN A 91 19.84 -1.37 6.54
CA ASN A 91 21.27 -1.58 6.82
C ASN A 91 21.75 -3.02 6.59
N ALA A 92 20.83 -3.99 6.54
CA ALA A 92 21.13 -5.40 6.35
C ALA A 92 20.40 -5.95 5.12
N GLU A 93 21.05 -6.87 4.40
CA GLU A 93 20.46 -7.54 3.23
C GLU A 93 19.17 -8.27 3.57
N SER A 94 19.13 -8.91 4.74
CA SER A 94 17.99 -9.67 5.21
C SER A 94 17.31 -9.01 6.40
N GLY A 95 15.98 -9.05 6.41
CA GLY A 95 15.15 -8.67 7.55
C GLY A 95 14.32 -9.87 8.01
N SER A 96 13.86 -9.82 9.24
CA SER A 96 13.04 -10.83 9.88
C SER A 96 11.65 -10.31 10.21
N TYR A 97 10.72 -11.25 10.27
CA TYR A 97 9.32 -11.01 10.54
C TYR A 97 8.80 -12.04 11.54
N SER A 98 7.95 -11.62 12.46
CA SER A 98 7.33 -12.50 13.45
C SER A 98 5.86 -12.18 13.63
N TYR A 99 5.11 -13.15 14.13
CA TYR A 99 3.66 -13.06 14.28
C TYR A 99 3.24 -13.48 15.69
N ASP A 100 2.09 -12.97 16.12
CA ASP A 100 1.41 -13.47 17.32
C ASP A 100 0.77 -14.86 17.08
N ALA A 101 0.17 -15.43 18.13
CA ALA A 101 -0.50 -16.71 18.06
C ALA A 101 -1.74 -16.75 17.15
N ASN A 102 -2.34 -15.58 16.88
CA ASN A 102 -3.47 -15.43 15.95
C ASN A 102 -3.02 -15.22 14.50
N GLY A 103 -1.70 -15.12 14.27
CA GLY A 103 -1.13 -14.90 12.96
C GLY A 103 -1.12 -13.44 12.50
N ASN A 104 -1.15 -12.49 13.42
CA ASN A 104 -0.96 -11.07 13.11
C ASN A 104 0.51 -10.68 13.17
N LEU A 105 1.00 -9.91 12.18
CA LEU A 105 2.39 -9.47 12.09
C LEU A 105 2.74 -8.65 13.33
N GLN A 106 3.71 -9.06 14.14
CA GLN A 106 4.18 -8.34 15.34
C GLN A 106 5.45 -7.53 15.11
N ASN A 107 6.30 -7.93 14.16
CA ASN A 107 7.59 -7.28 13.92
C ASN A 107 7.90 -7.26 12.42
N ASP A 108 8.18 -6.07 11.88
CA ASP A 108 8.83 -5.85 10.59
C ASP A 108 10.22 -5.26 10.89
N SER A 109 11.26 -6.11 10.86
CA SER A 109 12.61 -5.66 11.19
C SER A 109 13.21 -4.74 10.12
N ARG A 110 12.68 -4.71 8.89
CA ARG A 110 13.19 -3.87 7.80
C ARG A 110 12.82 -2.41 8.03
N ARG A 111 11.59 -2.18 8.53
CA ARG A 111 11.10 -0.84 8.86
C ARG A 111 11.26 -0.48 10.34
N ALA A 112 11.78 -1.41 11.15
CA ALA A 112 11.89 -1.28 12.60
C ALA A 112 10.54 -0.95 13.26
N LEU A 113 9.49 -1.63 12.80
CA LEU A 113 8.12 -1.46 13.28
C LEU A 113 7.67 -2.69 14.07
N LEU A 114 7.10 -2.42 15.23
CA LEU A 114 6.42 -3.38 16.07
C LEU A 114 4.92 -3.08 16.03
N PHE A 115 4.10 -4.12 16.04
CA PHE A 115 2.66 -4.01 15.90
C PHE A 115 1.95 -4.76 17.02
N ASP A 116 0.97 -4.10 17.62
CA ASP A 116 0.05 -4.68 18.58
C ASP A 116 -1.36 -4.65 17.99
N TYR A 117 -2.19 -5.60 18.42
CA TYR A 117 -3.54 -5.81 17.91
C TYR A 117 -4.55 -5.86 19.04
N ASN A 118 -5.78 -5.43 18.74
CA ASN A 118 -6.91 -5.63 19.64
C ASN A 118 -7.45 -7.06 19.54
N PHE A 119 -8.48 -7.38 20.34
CA PHE A 119 -9.12 -8.70 20.36
C PHE A 119 -9.85 -9.08 19.05
N LEU A 120 -10.03 -8.14 18.12
CA LEU A 120 -10.58 -8.37 16.78
C LEU A 120 -9.48 -8.61 15.73
N ASN A 121 -8.21 -8.72 16.14
CA ASN A 121 -7.06 -8.81 15.25
C ASN A 121 -6.88 -7.57 14.34
N LEU A 122 -7.38 -6.40 14.78
CA LEU A 122 -7.13 -5.11 14.12
C LEU A 122 -5.95 -4.41 14.79
N VAL A 123 -5.10 -3.77 14.00
CA VAL A 123 -3.91 -3.04 14.50
C VAL A 123 -4.37 -1.99 15.51
N SER A 124 -3.88 -2.08 16.74
CA SER A 124 -4.17 -1.11 17.81
C SER A 124 -3.03 -0.13 18.00
N GLU A 125 -1.79 -0.58 17.87
CA GLU A 125 -0.60 0.26 18.07
C GLU A 125 0.50 -0.14 17.10
N VAL A 126 1.24 0.85 16.63
CA VAL A 126 2.49 0.67 15.89
C VAL A 126 3.58 1.45 16.59
N ARG A 127 4.73 0.81 16.80
CA ARG A 127 5.87 1.35 17.53
C ARG A 127 7.16 1.27 16.74
N THR A 128 8.03 2.25 16.97
CA THR A 128 9.47 2.14 16.66
C THR A 128 10.23 2.06 17.98
N GLY A 129 10.81 0.89 18.25
CA GLY A 129 11.36 0.59 19.57
C GLY A 129 10.26 0.68 20.65
N SER A 130 10.44 1.56 21.63
CA SER A 130 9.43 1.82 22.67
C SER A 130 8.47 2.97 22.34
N THR A 131 8.66 3.65 21.22
CA THR A 131 7.91 4.87 20.89
C THR A 131 6.70 4.53 20.02
N VAL A 132 5.51 4.90 20.48
CA VAL A 132 4.26 4.78 19.71
C VAL A 132 4.25 5.81 18.58
N THR A 133 4.20 5.33 17.34
CA THR A 133 4.15 6.17 16.12
C THR A 133 2.73 6.30 15.59
N ALA A 134 1.88 5.29 15.80
CA ALA A 134 0.46 5.33 15.50
C ALA A 134 -0.33 4.50 16.52
N ALA A 135 -1.45 5.04 16.99
CA ALA A 135 -2.42 4.37 17.86
C ALA A 135 -3.81 4.48 17.22
N TYR A 136 -4.51 3.35 17.13
CA TYR A 136 -5.76 3.21 16.41
C TYR A 136 -6.93 2.93 17.35
N THR A 137 -8.09 3.51 17.05
CA THR A 137 -9.35 3.26 17.77
C THR A 137 -10.37 2.68 16.81
N TRP A 138 -11.08 1.66 17.28
CA TRP A 138 -12.04 0.89 16.49
C TRP A 138 -13.36 0.73 17.25
N LEU A 139 -14.47 0.65 16.53
CA LEU A 139 -15.74 0.15 17.05
C LEU A 139 -15.69 -1.38 17.20
N ALA A 140 -16.62 -1.91 17.98
CA ALA A 140 -16.76 -3.35 18.18
C ALA A 140 -17.14 -4.13 16.91
N ASP A 141 -17.65 -3.45 15.87
CA ASP A 141 -17.93 -4.01 14.55
C ASP A 141 -16.72 -3.96 13.59
N GLY A 142 -15.57 -3.44 14.04
CA GLY A 142 -14.36 -3.29 13.25
C GLY A 142 -14.27 -1.98 12.45
N THR A 143 -15.23 -1.07 12.58
CA THR A 143 -15.15 0.25 11.95
C THR A 143 -14.06 1.10 12.59
N LYS A 144 -13.15 1.66 11.78
CA LYS A 144 -12.11 2.59 12.28
C LYS A 144 -12.75 3.90 12.74
N LEU A 145 -12.44 4.32 13.97
CA LEU A 145 -12.86 5.61 14.54
C LEU A 145 -11.76 6.66 14.51
N GLY A 146 -10.49 6.25 14.58
CA GLY A 146 -9.40 7.20 14.58
C GLY A 146 -8.03 6.57 14.54
N VAL A 147 -7.05 7.41 14.21
CA VAL A 147 -5.62 7.12 14.30
C VAL A 147 -4.89 8.37 14.78
N CYS A 148 -4.02 8.25 15.78
CA CYS A 148 -3.23 9.36 16.30
C CYS A 148 -1.78 8.96 16.59
N ASN A 149 -0.90 9.95 16.77
CA ASN A 149 0.46 9.71 17.27
C ASN A 149 0.45 9.26 18.75
N GLY A 150 1.61 8.85 19.27
CA GLY A 150 1.73 8.36 20.64
C GLY A 150 1.30 9.33 21.75
N SER A 151 1.31 10.65 21.51
CA SER A 151 0.78 11.66 22.44
C SER A 151 -0.74 11.84 22.36
N GLY A 152 -1.39 11.23 21.36
CA GLY A 152 -2.81 11.39 21.08
C GLY A 152 -3.20 12.78 20.55
N SER A 153 -2.22 13.64 20.23
CA SER A 153 -2.42 15.05 19.89
C SER A 153 -2.65 15.29 18.41
N ASP A 154 -2.10 14.45 17.53
CA ASP A 154 -2.14 14.66 16.09
C ASP A 154 -2.57 13.39 15.36
N GLY A 155 -3.44 13.52 14.36
CA GLY A 155 -4.04 12.37 13.69
C GLY A 155 -5.35 12.67 12.98
N PHE A 156 -6.22 11.66 12.91
CA PHE A 156 -7.53 11.73 12.25
C PHE A 156 -8.60 11.01 13.07
N GLU A 157 -9.82 11.54 13.04
CA GLU A 157 -11.04 10.89 13.54
C GLU A 157 -12.06 10.79 12.41
N TYR A 158 -12.80 9.67 12.38
CA TYR A 158 -13.66 9.28 11.26
C TYR A 158 -15.10 9.14 11.72
N VAL A 159 -16.02 9.80 11.01
CA VAL A 159 -17.47 9.71 11.23
C VAL A 159 -18.16 9.54 9.89
N GLY A 160 -18.33 8.27 9.47
CA GLY A 160 -18.84 7.95 8.13
C GLY A 160 -17.91 8.51 7.05
N SER A 161 -18.43 9.36 6.16
CA SER A 161 -17.64 10.02 5.12
C SER A 161 -16.91 11.28 5.59
N LEU A 162 -17.11 11.72 6.83
CA LEU A 162 -16.48 12.91 7.39
C LEU A 162 -15.18 12.52 8.11
N ILE A 163 -14.12 13.29 7.86
CA ILE A 163 -12.81 13.09 8.48
C ILE A 163 -12.37 14.39 9.13
N TYR A 164 -12.13 14.29 10.43
CA TYR A 164 -11.64 15.36 11.25
C TYR A 164 -10.13 15.21 11.43
N ARG A 165 -9.37 16.25 11.10
CA ARG A 165 -7.96 16.31 11.43
C ARG A 165 -7.82 16.71 12.89
N LYS A 166 -7.02 15.95 13.63
CA LYS A 166 -6.59 16.28 14.97
C LYS A 166 -5.23 16.97 14.91
N SER A 167 -5.10 18.14 15.53
CA SER A 167 -3.83 18.83 15.68
C SER A 167 -3.73 19.53 17.03
N GLY A 168 -2.66 19.25 17.79
CA GLY A 168 -2.51 19.76 19.15
C GLY A 168 -3.70 19.42 20.07
N GLY A 169 -4.36 18.29 19.82
CA GLY A 169 -5.56 17.85 20.55
C GLY A 169 -6.88 18.46 20.09
N SER A 170 -6.87 19.46 19.20
CA SER A 170 -8.09 20.06 18.65
C SER A 170 -8.53 19.34 17.39
N LEU A 171 -9.85 19.23 17.19
CA LEU A 171 -10.45 18.61 16.01
C LEU A 171 -11.00 19.68 15.06
N GLN A 172 -10.72 19.50 13.77
CA GLN A 172 -11.27 20.31 12.70
C GLN A 172 -11.73 19.40 11.57
N LEU A 173 -12.94 19.64 11.05
CA LEU A 173 -13.40 18.96 9.84
C LEU A 173 -12.44 19.32 8.70
N SER A 174 -11.76 18.32 8.14
CA SER A 174 -10.76 18.50 7.08
C SER A 174 -11.21 17.94 5.75
N GLU A 175 -11.99 16.86 5.75
CA GLU A 175 -12.39 16.17 4.52
C GLU A 175 -13.83 15.65 4.65
N ALA A 176 -14.59 15.73 3.56
CA ALA A 176 -15.87 15.05 3.39
C ALA A 176 -15.84 14.26 2.08
N LEU A 177 -15.84 12.93 2.17
CA LEU A 177 -15.81 12.04 1.02
C LEU A 177 -17.17 11.93 0.35
N PHE A 178 -17.14 11.79 -0.97
CA PHE A 178 -18.28 11.41 -1.78
C PHE A 178 -17.82 10.39 -2.84
N GLY A 179 -18.76 9.80 -3.58
CA GLY A 179 -18.48 8.62 -4.41
C GLY A 179 -17.31 8.75 -5.40
N GLU A 180 -17.03 9.97 -5.87
CA GLU A 180 -16.00 10.23 -6.89
C GLU A 180 -14.95 11.24 -6.43
N GLY A 181 -14.83 11.52 -5.13
CA GLY A 181 -13.90 12.55 -4.68
C GLY A 181 -14.02 12.95 -3.22
N VAL A 182 -13.47 14.14 -2.94
CA VAL A 182 -13.41 14.70 -1.59
C VAL A 182 -13.60 16.22 -1.63
N ILE A 183 -14.39 16.73 -0.69
CA ILE A 183 -14.41 18.15 -0.34
C ILE A 183 -13.35 18.36 0.73
N ARG A 184 -12.33 19.15 0.44
CA ARG A 184 -11.26 19.52 1.37
C ARG A 184 -11.60 20.86 2.01
N LEU A 185 -11.49 20.94 3.33
CA LEU A 185 -11.63 22.18 4.09
C LEU A 185 -10.24 22.61 4.57
N ASN A 186 -9.86 23.83 4.22
CA ASN A 186 -8.59 24.43 4.62
C ASN A 186 -8.74 25.15 5.97
N ASP A 187 -7.62 25.34 6.67
CA ASP A 187 -7.57 26.00 7.99
C ASP A 187 -8.13 27.43 7.96
N ASN A 188 -8.07 28.10 6.80
CA ASN A 188 -8.61 29.44 6.58
C ASN A 188 -10.12 29.47 6.27
N GLY A 189 -10.81 28.33 6.36
CA GLY A 189 -12.25 28.19 6.09
C GLY A 189 -12.62 28.09 4.61
N THR A 190 -11.66 28.12 3.69
CA THR A 190 -11.94 27.87 2.27
C THR A 190 -12.14 26.37 2.00
N GLN A 191 -12.90 26.06 0.96
CA GLN A 191 -13.13 24.69 0.51
C GLN A 191 -12.64 24.48 -0.91
N GLU A 192 -12.14 23.28 -1.21
CA GLU A 192 -11.78 22.83 -2.54
C GLU A 192 -12.42 21.46 -2.79
N VAL A 193 -13.11 21.31 -3.91
CA VAL A 193 -13.62 20.00 -4.36
C VAL A 193 -12.56 19.35 -5.23
N ASN A 194 -12.18 18.12 -4.90
CA ASN A 194 -11.22 17.31 -5.64
C ASN A 194 -11.96 16.08 -6.18
N TYR A 195 -11.89 15.84 -7.49
CA TYR A 195 -12.47 14.66 -8.14
C TYR A 195 -11.38 13.63 -8.41
N PHE A 196 -11.68 12.37 -8.10
CA PHE A 196 -10.80 11.23 -8.31
C PHE A 196 -11.12 10.58 -9.66
N LEU A 197 -10.16 10.58 -10.56
CA LEU A 197 -10.21 9.79 -11.79
C LEU A 197 -9.52 8.46 -11.51
N THR A 198 -10.31 7.39 -11.46
CA THR A 198 -9.84 6.06 -11.07
C THR A 198 -9.65 5.14 -12.28
N ASP A 199 -8.84 4.10 -12.11
CA ASP A 199 -8.83 2.96 -13.03
C ASP A 199 -9.97 1.97 -12.72
N HIS A 200 -10.01 0.85 -13.45
CA HIS A 200 -11.06 -0.17 -13.31
C HIS A 200 -11.08 -0.85 -11.94
N LEU A 201 -9.99 -0.75 -11.16
CA LEU A 201 -9.89 -1.28 -9.82
C LEU A 201 -10.23 -0.24 -8.74
N GLY A 202 -10.65 0.96 -9.14
CA GLY A 202 -10.90 2.07 -8.24
C GLY A 202 -9.64 2.76 -7.71
N SER A 203 -8.45 2.49 -8.28
CA SER A 203 -7.23 3.16 -7.84
C SER A 203 -7.18 4.60 -8.36
N VAL A 204 -6.91 5.58 -7.49
CA VAL A 204 -6.89 7.01 -7.85
C VAL A 204 -5.68 7.32 -8.74
N ARG A 205 -5.90 7.49 -10.05
CA ARG A 205 -4.86 7.78 -11.04
C ARG A 205 -4.57 9.27 -11.19
N VAL A 206 -5.62 10.09 -11.19
CA VAL A 206 -5.49 11.53 -11.29
C VAL A 206 -6.48 12.19 -10.34
N ILE A 207 -6.09 13.30 -9.74
CA ILE A 207 -6.98 14.18 -8.99
C ILE A 207 -7.07 15.50 -9.72
N VAL A 208 -8.29 15.99 -9.95
CA VAL A 208 -8.53 17.32 -10.52
C VAL A 208 -9.38 18.17 -9.59
N ASP A 209 -9.16 19.49 -9.59
CA ASP A 209 -10.05 20.42 -8.90
C ASP A 209 -11.32 20.74 -9.71
N GLY A 210 -12.19 21.59 -9.16
CA GLY A 210 -13.43 22.03 -9.82
C GLY A 210 -13.25 22.80 -11.13
N ALA A 211 -12.03 23.26 -11.43
CA ALA A 211 -11.69 23.89 -12.71
C ALA A 211 -11.05 22.91 -13.70
N GLY A 212 -10.84 21.65 -13.32
CA GLY A 212 -10.14 20.65 -14.11
C GLY A 212 -8.61 20.72 -14.01
N THR A 213 -8.07 21.49 -13.06
CA THR A 213 -6.62 21.57 -12.84
C THR A 213 -6.14 20.28 -12.18
N VAL A 214 -5.10 19.66 -12.73
CA VAL A 214 -4.48 18.46 -12.15
C VAL A 214 -3.78 18.81 -10.83
N LYS A 215 -4.22 18.16 -9.76
CA LYS A 215 -3.67 18.29 -8.40
C LYS A 215 -2.73 17.15 -8.03
N GLU A 216 -2.97 15.96 -8.57
CA GLU A 216 -2.15 14.78 -8.33
C GLU A 216 -2.21 13.83 -9.52
N CYS A 217 -1.08 13.19 -9.82
CA CYS A 217 -1.01 12.02 -10.71
C CYS A 217 -0.35 10.85 -9.98
N ASN A 218 -0.88 9.65 -10.18
CA ASN A 218 -0.34 8.41 -9.65
C ASN A 218 -0.36 7.32 -10.71
N ASP A 219 0.76 6.62 -10.80
CA ASP A 219 0.82 5.30 -11.41
C ASP A 219 1.18 4.26 -10.36
N TYR A 220 0.69 3.04 -10.56
CA TYR A 220 0.87 1.93 -9.63
C TYR A 220 1.44 0.71 -10.35
N TYR A 221 2.35 0.03 -9.66
CA TYR A 221 2.68 -1.36 -9.96
C TYR A 221 1.46 -2.25 -9.71
N PRO A 222 1.41 -3.45 -10.34
CA PRO A 222 0.31 -4.41 -10.16
C PRO A 222 -0.08 -4.65 -8.71
N PHE A 223 0.86 -4.90 -7.79
CA PHE A 223 0.55 -5.08 -6.35
C PHE A 223 0.29 -3.78 -5.57
N GLY A 224 0.16 -2.65 -6.26
CA GLY A 224 -0.34 -1.39 -5.70
C GLY A 224 0.72 -0.44 -5.18
N ALA A 225 2.00 -0.80 -5.22
CA ALA A 225 3.07 0.14 -4.92
C ALA A 225 3.03 1.29 -5.91
N ARG A 226 3.19 2.52 -5.44
CA ARG A 226 3.10 3.71 -6.29
C ARG A 226 4.42 3.99 -6.96
N HIS A 227 4.40 4.32 -8.25
CA HIS A 227 5.60 4.81 -8.93
C HIS A 227 6.05 6.13 -8.30
N ILE A 228 7.32 6.21 -7.92
CA ILE A 228 7.92 7.46 -7.46
C ILE A 228 8.35 8.27 -8.69
N ARG A 229 7.63 9.37 -8.94
CA ARG A 229 7.83 10.25 -10.09
C ARG A 229 7.84 11.71 -9.65
N SER A 230 9.00 12.35 -9.77
CA SER A 230 9.17 13.76 -9.41
C SER A 230 8.50 14.72 -10.39
N ASP A 231 8.18 14.26 -11.60
CA ASP A 231 7.52 15.04 -12.64
C ASP A 231 5.99 15.00 -12.55
N TYR A 232 5.44 14.20 -11.64
CA TYR A 232 4.00 14.13 -11.39
C TYR A 232 3.58 15.16 -10.33
N ALA A 233 2.43 15.81 -10.56
CA ALA A 233 1.79 16.60 -9.51
C ALA A 233 1.53 15.72 -8.28
N GLN A 234 1.77 16.27 -7.10
CA GLN A 234 1.61 15.58 -5.81
C GLN A 234 0.69 16.39 -4.91
N SER A 235 -0.13 15.70 -4.13
CA SER A 235 -0.95 16.31 -3.08
C SER A 235 -0.82 15.53 -1.77
N THR A 236 -1.44 16.02 -0.71
CA THR A 236 -1.55 15.35 0.60
C THR A 236 -2.68 14.32 0.64
N ASN A 237 -3.27 13.97 -0.51
CA ASN A 237 -4.35 13.00 -0.59
C ASN A 237 -3.94 11.63 -0.04
N ARG A 238 -4.76 11.06 0.84
CA ARG A 238 -4.54 9.73 1.42
C ARG A 238 -5.23 8.60 0.66
N TRP A 239 -6.19 8.88 -0.23
CA TRP A 239 -6.95 7.85 -0.97
C TRP A 239 -6.20 7.41 -2.22
N LYS A 240 -5.61 6.21 -2.22
CA LYS A 240 -4.65 5.78 -3.25
C LYS A 240 -5.16 4.55 -4.04
N TYR A 241 -4.42 3.46 -3.96
CA TYR A 241 -4.68 2.22 -4.69
C TYR A 241 -5.93 1.51 -4.15
N ASN A 242 -6.77 0.98 -5.05
CA ASN A 242 -8.12 0.48 -4.77
C ASN A 242 -9.02 1.45 -3.97
N GLY A 243 -8.75 2.76 -4.05
CA GLY A 243 -9.46 3.77 -3.28
C GLY A 243 -9.29 3.62 -1.77
N LYS A 244 -8.21 2.97 -1.31
CA LYS A 244 -7.93 2.74 0.12
C LYS A 244 -7.04 3.83 0.70
N GLU A 245 -7.20 4.05 2.00
CA GLU A 245 -6.49 5.11 2.71
C GLU A 245 -5.05 4.69 3.03
N LEU A 246 -4.09 5.48 2.55
CA LEU A 246 -2.71 5.44 2.96
C LEU A 246 -2.56 5.96 4.40
N GLN A 247 -2.01 5.13 5.27
CA GLN A 247 -1.75 5.45 6.67
C GLN A 247 -0.52 6.36 6.77
N THR A 248 -0.77 7.66 6.96
CA THR A 248 0.29 8.69 7.04
C THR A 248 0.68 9.03 8.48
N THR A 249 -0.18 8.77 9.46
CA THR A 249 0.19 8.93 10.88
C THR A 249 1.29 7.94 11.23
N GLY A 250 2.42 8.43 11.73
CA GLY A 250 3.60 7.60 11.99
C GLY A 250 4.39 7.20 10.73
N GLU A 251 4.11 7.80 9.57
CA GLU A 251 4.81 7.56 8.30
C GLU A 251 4.80 6.09 7.84
N LEU A 252 3.75 5.35 8.21
CA LEU A 252 3.70 3.90 8.02
C LEU A 252 3.66 3.47 6.55
N GLY A 253 2.95 4.22 5.70
CA GLY A 253 2.92 3.97 4.26
C GLY A 253 2.12 2.72 3.84
N TYR A 254 1.32 2.14 4.73
CA TYR A 254 0.43 1.01 4.46
C TYR A 254 -0.95 1.46 3.99
N LEU A 255 -1.67 0.59 3.30
CA LEU A 255 -3.06 0.83 2.94
C LEU A 255 -3.99 0.14 3.91
N ASP A 256 -5.00 0.87 4.39
CA ASP A 256 -6.04 0.34 5.26
C ASP A 256 -7.26 -0.11 4.42
N TYR A 257 -7.54 -1.41 4.44
CA TYR A 257 -8.71 -2.02 3.78
C TYR A 257 -9.88 -2.26 4.74
N GLY A 258 -9.81 -1.76 5.96
CA GLY A 258 -10.78 -1.94 7.03
C GLY A 258 -10.49 -3.19 7.85
N ALA A 259 -10.65 -4.37 7.24
CA ALA A 259 -10.42 -5.64 7.94
C ALA A 259 -8.93 -5.95 8.17
N ARG A 260 -8.05 -5.45 7.30
CA ARG A 260 -6.61 -5.76 7.30
C ARG A 260 -5.80 -4.59 6.77
N MET A 261 -4.58 -4.44 7.30
CA MET A 261 -3.56 -3.55 6.74
C MET A 261 -2.79 -4.27 5.63
N TYR A 262 -2.53 -3.54 4.54
CA TYR A 262 -1.85 -4.03 3.36
C TYR A 262 -0.53 -3.31 3.11
N ASP A 263 0.53 -4.08 2.88
CA ASP A 263 1.82 -3.57 2.46
C ASP A 263 1.99 -3.74 0.96
N THR A 264 1.86 -2.63 0.24
CA THR A 264 2.02 -2.57 -1.22
C THR A 264 3.46 -2.86 -1.66
N GLY A 265 4.45 -2.59 -0.82
CA GLY A 265 5.86 -2.87 -1.09
C GLY A 265 6.17 -4.37 -1.02
N LEU A 266 5.52 -5.09 -0.10
CA LEU A 266 5.64 -6.56 0.01
C LEU A 266 4.64 -7.33 -0.85
N GLY A 267 3.50 -6.71 -1.21
CA GLY A 267 2.41 -7.35 -1.93
C GLY A 267 1.56 -8.28 -1.06
N ARG A 268 1.46 -8.03 0.25
CA ARG A 268 0.87 -8.98 1.23
C ARG A 268 0.15 -8.31 2.41
N TRP A 269 -0.74 -9.05 3.04
CA TRP A 269 -1.47 -8.64 4.26
C TRP A 269 -0.67 -8.87 5.55
N PHE A 270 -0.99 -8.10 6.60
CA PHE A 270 -0.38 -8.22 7.93
C PHE A 270 -0.96 -9.36 8.77
N SER A 271 -2.24 -9.65 8.60
CA SER A 271 -2.96 -10.67 9.33
C SER A 271 -3.59 -11.68 8.37
N ALA A 272 -3.88 -12.86 8.91
CA ALA A 272 -4.58 -13.90 8.17
C ALA A 272 -5.98 -13.40 7.75
N ASP A 273 -6.46 -13.88 6.60
CA ASP A 273 -7.82 -13.63 6.16
C ASP A 273 -8.84 -14.14 7.19
N PRO A 274 -9.75 -13.29 7.69
CA PRO A 274 -10.85 -13.74 8.55
C PRO A 274 -11.74 -14.80 7.90
N GLU A 275 -11.74 -14.89 6.56
CA GLU A 275 -12.52 -15.84 5.77
C GLU A 275 -11.61 -16.89 5.08
N ALA A 276 -10.43 -17.16 5.66
CA ALA A 276 -9.44 -18.07 5.09
C ALA A 276 -9.98 -19.48 4.85
N GLU A 277 -10.94 -19.94 5.67
CA GLU A 277 -11.61 -21.23 5.53
C GLU A 277 -12.36 -21.39 4.20
N ASN A 278 -12.77 -20.28 3.57
CA ASN A 278 -13.43 -20.32 2.27
C ASN A 278 -12.43 -20.49 1.11
N ASN A 279 -11.12 -20.38 1.37
CA ASN A 279 -10.07 -20.42 0.36
C ASN A 279 -8.86 -21.27 0.81
N LEU A 280 -9.12 -22.52 1.23
CA LEU A 280 -8.10 -23.44 1.77
C LEU A 280 -6.91 -23.72 0.86
N SER A 281 -7.06 -23.54 -0.46
CA SER A 281 -6.00 -23.78 -1.44
C SER A 281 -5.05 -22.59 -1.62
N ARG A 282 -5.22 -21.50 -0.87
CA ARG A 282 -4.44 -20.27 -1.01
C ARG A 282 -3.91 -19.82 0.35
N SER A 283 -2.77 -19.16 0.33
CA SER A 283 -2.20 -18.52 1.51
C SER A 283 -3.18 -17.47 2.07
N PRO A 284 -3.48 -17.46 3.39
CA PRO A 284 -4.38 -16.47 3.99
C PRO A 284 -3.82 -15.04 3.99
N TYR A 285 -2.57 -14.85 3.55
CA TYR A 285 -1.89 -13.56 3.47
C TYR A 285 -1.72 -13.04 2.03
N HIS A 286 -2.23 -13.78 1.04
CA HIS A 286 -2.12 -13.38 -0.36
C HIS A 286 -3.02 -12.18 -0.69
N PHE A 287 -2.58 -11.33 -1.62
CA PHE A 287 -3.39 -10.25 -2.13
C PHE A 287 -4.10 -10.66 -3.43
N SER A 288 -5.43 -10.51 -3.48
CA SER A 288 -6.27 -10.69 -4.68
C SER A 288 -5.96 -11.95 -5.49
N GLY A 289 -5.79 -13.11 -4.85
CA GLY A 289 -5.51 -14.33 -5.61
C GLY A 289 -4.12 -14.40 -6.25
N ASN A 290 -3.20 -13.51 -5.88
CA ASN A 290 -1.98 -13.19 -6.63
C ASN A 290 -2.24 -12.71 -8.06
N ASN A 291 -3.42 -12.14 -8.31
CA ASN A 291 -3.79 -11.52 -9.56
C ASN A 291 -4.44 -10.16 -9.27
N PRO A 292 -3.61 -9.13 -9.01
CA PRO A 292 -4.08 -7.85 -8.53
C PRO A 292 -4.70 -6.96 -9.63
N LEU A 293 -4.93 -7.52 -10.82
CA LEU A 293 -5.47 -6.81 -11.99
C LEU A 293 -6.92 -7.21 -12.31
N LEU A 294 -7.48 -8.13 -11.53
CA LEU A 294 -8.89 -8.55 -11.58
C LEU A 294 -9.80 -7.61 -10.80
#